data_AF-A0A673ZQ87-F1
#
_entry.id   AF-A0A673ZQ87-F1
#
_cell.length_a   1.000
_cell.length_b   1.000
_cell.length_c   1.000
_cell.angle_alpha   90.00
_cell.angle_beta   90.00
_cell.angle_gamma   90.00
#
_symmetry.space_group_name_H-M   'P 1'
#
loop_
_entity.id
_entity.type
_entity.pdbx_description
1 polymer ?
#
loop_
_entity_poly.entity_id
_entity_poly.type
_entity_poly.pdbx_seq_one_letter_code
_entity_poly.pdbx_strand_id
1 'polypeptide(L)'
;MPVDLFAILCVIATVYAVEETVMDTRTATAELGWIAYPASGWEEVSGYDENLNTIRTYQVCNVFEPSQNNWLLTTFIDRRGAQRVYVEMRFTVRDCSSIPSVPGSCKETFNLYYYETDSVIATTKGTAFWMEAPYLKVDTIAADESFSQVDFGGRLMKVNTEVRSFGPLSHNGFYLAFQDYGACMSLLSVRVFHKKCPSVVQNFAIFPETMTGAESTSLVIARGTCIANSEEVDFPIKLYCNGDGEWMVPIGSCTCKAGFEPDNGNVCRGTRKGCFVYCQSEAQREPEADCTLF
;
A
#
# COMPACT_ATOMS: atom_id res chain seq x y z
N MET A 1 -36.97 -37.53 8.05
CA MET A 1 -35.92 -37.20 7.06
C MET A 1 -35.70 -35.70 7.07
N PRO A 2 -34.77 -35.17 7.88
CA PRO A 2 -34.16 -33.88 7.58
C PRO A 2 -32.82 -34.15 6.90
N VAL A 3 -32.62 -33.50 5.76
CA VAL A 3 -31.38 -33.52 4.99
C VAL A 3 -30.43 -32.55 5.69
N ASP A 4 -29.39 -33.07 6.31
CA ASP A 4 -28.31 -32.26 6.89
C ASP A 4 -27.59 -31.50 5.76
N LEU A 5 -27.89 -30.21 5.67
CA LEU A 5 -27.18 -29.25 4.86
C LEU A 5 -25.86 -28.90 5.58
N PHE A 6 -24.87 -29.79 5.48
CA PHE A 6 -23.50 -29.47 5.84
C PHE A 6 -22.99 -28.39 4.88
N ALA A 7 -23.14 -27.13 5.28
CA ALA A 7 -22.42 -26.03 4.68
C ALA A 7 -20.93 -26.28 4.92
N ILE A 8 -20.25 -26.77 3.89
CA ILE A 8 -18.79 -26.78 3.82
C ILE A 8 -18.36 -25.33 3.82
N LEU A 9 -18.10 -24.77 5.01
CA LEU A 9 -17.32 -23.55 5.15
C LEU A 9 -15.92 -23.89 4.68
N CYS A 10 -15.68 -23.70 3.39
CA CYS A 10 -14.33 -23.63 2.84
C CYS A 10 -13.70 -22.38 3.47
N VAL A 11 -12.97 -22.57 4.57
CA VAL A 11 -12.14 -21.53 5.16
C VAL A 11 -10.99 -21.33 4.17
N ILE A 12 -11.25 -20.57 3.10
CA ILE A 12 -10.19 -20.02 2.29
C ILE A 12 -9.45 -19.09 3.24
N ALA A 13 -8.24 -19.49 3.65
CA ALA A 13 -7.32 -18.59 4.29
C ALA A 13 -7.04 -17.47 3.28
N THR A 14 -7.80 -16.38 3.38
CA THR A 14 -7.58 -15.18 2.59
C THR A 14 -6.24 -14.63 3.04
N VAL A 15 -5.22 -14.86 2.22
CA VAL A 15 -3.92 -14.23 2.41
C VAL A 15 -4.13 -12.77 2.07
N TYR A 16 -4.19 -11.94 3.12
CA TYR A 16 -4.36 -10.51 2.98
C TYR A 16 -3.14 -9.88 2.29
N ALA A 17 -3.40 -8.83 1.53
CA ALA A 17 -2.37 -8.02 0.91
C ALA A 17 -1.42 -7.45 1.96
N VAL A 18 -0.12 -7.40 1.62
CA VAL A 18 0.88 -6.73 2.44
C VAL A 18 1.09 -5.31 1.91
N GLU A 19 0.88 -4.32 2.77
CA GLU A 19 1.25 -2.94 2.50
C GLU A 19 2.67 -2.67 3.01
N GLU A 20 3.56 -2.26 2.11
CA GLU A 20 4.90 -1.81 2.47
C GLU A 20 4.98 -0.29 2.40
N THR A 21 5.31 0.33 3.53
CA THR A 21 5.40 1.78 3.65
C THR A 21 6.80 2.26 3.23
N VAL A 22 6.85 3.21 2.30
CA VAL A 22 8.10 3.82 1.80
C VAL A 22 8.35 5.20 2.41
N MET A 23 7.30 5.88 2.89
CA MET A 23 7.39 7.12 3.65
C MET A 23 6.24 7.22 4.64
N ASP A 24 6.50 7.61 5.88
CA ASP A 24 5.46 7.97 6.86
C ASP A 24 5.94 9.13 7.74
N THR A 25 5.34 10.29 7.53
CA THR A 25 5.62 11.52 8.28
C THR A 25 5.32 11.41 9.79
N ARG A 26 4.43 10.50 10.24
CA ARG A 26 4.10 10.34 11.67
C ARG A 26 5.26 9.78 12.47
N THR A 27 6.16 9.06 11.81
CA THR A 27 7.33 8.43 12.44
C THR A 27 8.54 9.36 12.56
N ALA A 28 8.44 10.58 12.00
CA ALA A 28 9.53 11.53 12.01
C ALA A 28 9.75 12.10 13.41
N THR A 29 10.98 11.94 13.92
CA THR A 29 11.40 12.45 15.24
C THR A 29 12.05 13.85 15.16
N ALA A 30 12.25 14.37 13.95
CA ALA A 30 12.89 15.65 13.65
C ALA A 30 12.14 16.37 12.51
N GLU A 31 12.68 17.49 12.03
CA GLU A 31 12.15 18.23 10.88
C GLU A 31 12.02 17.33 9.65
N LEU A 32 10.93 17.46 8.90
CA LEU A 32 10.66 16.64 7.71
C LEU A 32 11.55 17.04 6.52
N GLY A 33 12.05 18.27 6.50
CA GLY A 33 12.96 18.77 5.48
C GLY A 33 12.32 18.95 4.11
N TRP A 34 10.99 19.14 4.06
CA TRP A 34 10.26 19.42 2.83
C TRP A 34 10.47 20.89 2.42
N ILE A 35 10.40 21.16 1.11
CA ILE A 35 10.64 22.48 0.56
C ILE A 35 9.30 23.19 0.35
N ALA A 36 9.11 24.31 1.03
CA ALA A 36 7.98 25.21 0.78
C ALA A 36 8.37 26.31 -0.22
N TYR A 37 7.49 26.60 -1.17
CA TYR A 37 7.64 27.72 -2.10
C TYR A 37 6.28 28.41 -2.41
N PRO A 38 6.17 29.73 -2.26
CA PRO A 38 7.14 30.61 -1.61
C PRO A 38 7.34 30.22 -0.15
N ALA A 39 8.42 30.68 0.48
CA ALA A 39 8.69 30.39 1.90
C ALA A 39 7.60 30.91 2.85
N SER A 40 6.77 31.85 2.39
CA SER A 40 5.59 32.38 3.09
C SER A 40 4.30 31.56 2.86
N GLY A 41 4.39 30.46 2.12
CA GLY A 41 3.26 29.58 1.82
C GLY A 41 3.06 28.56 2.94
N TRP A 42 3.56 27.35 2.73
CA TRP A 42 3.48 26.28 3.71
C TRP A 42 4.47 26.47 4.86
N GLU A 43 3.99 26.32 6.08
CA GLU A 43 4.79 26.44 7.30
C GLU A 43 4.82 25.09 8.04
N GLU A 44 6.01 24.67 8.46
CA GLU A 44 6.17 23.49 9.31
C GLU A 44 5.88 23.84 10.78
N VAL A 45 4.90 23.17 11.38
CA VAL A 45 4.50 23.37 12.76
C VAL A 45 4.39 22.05 13.51
N SER A 46 4.61 22.09 14.82
CA SER A 46 4.36 20.95 15.70
C SER A 46 2.86 20.82 16.00
N GLY A 47 2.31 19.64 15.73
CA GLY A 47 0.94 19.27 16.07
C GLY A 47 0.89 18.07 17.02
N TYR A 48 -0.32 17.62 17.31
CA TYR A 48 -0.58 16.40 18.07
C TYR A 48 -1.48 15.46 17.26
N ASP A 49 -1.21 14.16 17.30
CA ASP A 49 -2.12 13.15 16.77
C ASP A 49 -3.25 12.84 17.77
N GLU A 50 -4.16 11.93 17.39
CA GLU A 50 -5.28 11.47 18.22
C GLU A 50 -4.83 10.82 19.55
N ASN A 51 -3.58 10.33 19.60
CA ASN A 51 -2.99 9.70 20.77
C ASN A 51 -2.12 10.69 21.59
N LEU A 52 -2.16 11.98 21.26
CA LEU A 52 -1.36 13.05 21.87
C LEU A 52 0.17 12.90 21.67
N ASN A 53 0.59 12.13 20.66
CA ASN A 53 1.98 12.13 20.23
C ASN A 53 2.29 13.42 19.48
N THR A 54 3.46 14.00 19.74
CA THR A 54 3.94 15.16 18.98
C THR A 54 4.29 14.74 17.56
N ILE A 55 3.66 15.36 16.57
CA ILE A 55 3.90 15.12 15.15
C ILE A 55 4.34 16.41 14.45
N ARG A 56 5.04 16.28 13.33
CA ARG A 56 5.36 17.40 12.43
C ARG A 56 4.29 17.50 11.36
N THR A 57 3.73 18.70 11.22
CA THR A 57 2.62 18.99 10.30
C THR A 57 2.97 20.20 9.44
N TYR A 58 2.34 20.32 8.28
CA TYR A 58 2.46 21.51 7.43
C TYR A 58 1.12 22.23 7.37
N GLN A 59 1.11 23.55 7.58
CA GLN A 59 -0.10 24.36 7.51
C GLN A 59 0.03 25.51 6.50
N VAL A 60 -1.10 25.92 5.94
CA VAL A 60 -1.21 27.10 5.07
C VAL A 60 -2.58 27.74 5.26
N CYS A 61 -2.64 29.08 5.35
CA CYS A 61 -3.90 29.81 5.52
C CYS A 61 -3.84 31.22 4.92
N ASN A 62 -3.42 31.33 3.67
CA ASN A 62 -3.29 32.61 2.96
C ASN A 62 -4.59 33.01 2.23
N VAL A 63 -5.74 32.83 2.89
CA VAL A 63 -7.08 32.96 2.28
C VAL A 63 -7.48 34.39 1.89
N PHE A 64 -6.82 35.40 2.47
CA PHE A 64 -7.12 36.81 2.21
C PHE A 64 -6.35 37.39 1.02
N GLU A 65 -5.32 36.70 0.57
CA GLU A 65 -4.47 37.15 -0.53
C GLU A 65 -5.01 36.61 -1.87
N PRO A 66 -5.07 37.44 -2.93
CA PRO A 66 -5.49 36.97 -4.24
C PRO A 66 -4.40 36.12 -4.91
N SER A 67 -4.80 35.25 -5.84
CA SER A 67 -3.90 34.50 -6.74
C SER A 67 -2.80 33.71 -6.03
N GLN A 68 -3.14 33.02 -4.93
CA GLN A 68 -2.20 32.15 -4.22
C GLN A 68 -1.69 31.00 -5.10
N ASN A 69 -0.47 30.55 -4.84
CA ASN A 69 0.13 29.39 -5.51
C ASN A 69 1.25 28.83 -4.63
N ASN A 70 0.85 28.14 -3.55
CA ASN A 70 1.75 27.66 -2.51
C ASN A 70 2.07 26.19 -2.73
N TRP A 71 3.34 25.88 -2.95
CA TRP A 71 3.87 24.55 -3.17
C TRP A 71 4.59 24.03 -1.93
N LEU A 72 4.39 22.75 -1.65
CA LEU A 72 5.13 22.00 -0.64
C LEU A 72 5.62 20.71 -1.28
N LEU A 73 6.93 20.48 -1.23
CA LEU A 73 7.60 19.39 -1.93
C LEU A 73 8.28 18.47 -0.94
N THR A 74 8.05 17.17 -1.09
CA THR A 74 8.65 16.16 -0.22
C THR A 74 10.15 16.00 -0.49
N THR A 75 10.81 15.22 0.35
CA THR A 75 12.09 14.62 0.00
C THR A 75 11.92 13.53 -1.06
N PHE A 76 13.02 13.04 -1.62
CA PHE A 76 13.01 11.93 -2.57
C PHE A 76 12.44 10.67 -1.91
N ILE A 77 11.55 9.98 -2.62
CA ILE A 77 10.93 8.72 -2.20
C ILE A 77 11.38 7.63 -3.18
N ASP A 78 12.10 6.64 -2.67
CA ASP A 78 12.46 5.45 -3.45
C ASP A 78 11.21 4.59 -3.67
N ARG A 79 10.91 4.24 -4.92
CA ARG A 79 9.71 3.45 -5.25
C ARG A 79 9.82 1.98 -4.86
N ARG A 80 11.01 1.50 -4.48
CA ARG A 80 11.32 0.11 -4.10
C ARG A 80 10.85 -0.94 -5.11
N GLY A 81 10.91 -0.62 -6.40
CA GLY A 81 10.45 -1.51 -7.47
C GLY A 81 8.93 -1.52 -7.70
N ALA A 82 8.14 -0.77 -6.93
CA ALA A 82 6.69 -0.67 -7.12
C ALA A 82 6.37 -0.01 -8.48
N GLN A 83 5.34 -0.52 -9.16
CA GLN A 83 4.79 0.10 -10.37
C GLN A 83 3.66 1.08 -10.06
N ARG A 84 3.01 0.90 -8.91
CA ARG A 84 1.92 1.73 -8.42
C ARG A 84 2.18 2.01 -6.95
N VAL A 85 1.95 3.24 -6.54
CA VAL A 85 2.03 3.68 -5.15
C VAL A 85 0.73 4.32 -4.73
N TYR A 86 0.49 4.31 -3.43
CA TYR A 86 -0.67 4.88 -2.75
C TYR A 86 -0.18 5.96 -1.79
N VAL A 87 -0.87 7.08 -1.78
CA VAL A 87 -0.64 8.22 -0.91
C VAL A 87 -1.87 8.38 -0.04
N GLU A 88 -1.73 8.07 1.24
CA GLU A 88 -2.70 8.37 2.28
C GLU A 88 -2.36 9.74 2.87
N MET A 89 -3.30 10.65 2.80
CA MET A 89 -3.20 12.02 3.32
C MET A 89 -4.22 12.19 4.43
N ARG A 90 -3.75 12.54 5.63
CA ARG A 90 -4.62 13.01 6.71
C ARG A 90 -4.46 14.51 6.85
N PHE A 91 -5.57 15.24 6.80
CA PHE A 91 -5.56 16.69 6.79
C PHE A 91 -6.85 17.27 7.38
N THR A 92 -6.80 18.56 7.71
CA THR A 92 -7.97 19.34 8.14
C THR A 92 -8.14 20.53 7.20
N VAL A 93 -9.39 20.90 6.90
CA VAL A 93 -9.73 22.05 6.07
C VAL A 93 -10.79 22.87 6.76
N ARG A 94 -10.56 24.18 6.85
CA ARG A 94 -11.53 25.13 7.37
C ARG A 94 -12.50 25.53 6.27
N ASP A 95 -13.79 25.50 6.58
CA ASP A 95 -14.85 25.98 5.69
C ASP A 95 -14.67 27.48 5.41
N CYS A 96 -14.65 27.88 4.14
CA CYS A 96 -14.53 29.27 3.72
C CYS A 96 -15.67 30.13 4.27
N SER A 97 -16.90 29.58 4.34
CA SER A 97 -18.07 30.28 4.89
C SER A 97 -17.92 30.63 6.38
N SER A 98 -17.04 29.92 7.09
CA SER A 98 -16.72 30.15 8.51
C SER A 98 -15.67 31.24 8.75
N ILE A 99 -15.10 31.81 7.69
CA ILE A 99 -14.04 32.81 7.77
C ILE A 99 -14.67 34.19 7.51
N PRO A 100 -14.77 35.07 8.53
CA PRO A 100 -15.32 36.40 8.35
C PRO A 100 -14.53 37.20 7.32
N SER A 101 -15.25 37.88 6.42
CA SER A 101 -14.66 38.75 5.40
C SER A 101 -13.70 38.07 4.43
N VAL A 102 -13.80 36.75 4.25
CA VAL A 102 -12.97 36.03 3.28
C VAL A 102 -13.36 36.39 1.84
N PRO A 103 -12.39 36.64 0.94
CA PRO A 103 -12.68 36.86 -0.47
C PRO A 103 -13.20 35.57 -1.15
N GLY A 104 -13.95 35.74 -2.24
CA GLY A 104 -14.43 34.61 -3.06
C GLY A 104 -13.34 33.79 -3.75
N SER A 105 -12.06 34.17 -3.60
CA SER A 105 -10.90 33.38 -4.01
C SER A 105 -10.60 32.19 -3.08
N CYS A 106 -11.17 32.16 -1.88
CA CYS A 106 -10.99 31.06 -0.91
C CYS A 106 -11.31 29.70 -1.52
N LYS A 107 -10.49 28.69 -1.19
CA LYS A 107 -10.65 27.31 -1.62
C LYS A 107 -10.72 26.37 -0.42
N GLU A 108 -11.30 25.20 -0.64
CA GLU A 108 -11.41 24.12 0.35
C GLU A 108 -10.74 22.83 -0.19
N THR A 109 -9.92 23.00 -1.22
CA THR A 109 -9.26 21.93 -1.95
C THR A 109 -7.80 22.28 -2.21
N PHE A 110 -6.97 21.25 -2.34
CA PHE A 110 -5.58 21.35 -2.76
C PHE A 110 -5.30 20.30 -3.82
N ASN A 111 -4.22 20.47 -4.59
CA ASN A 111 -3.85 19.51 -5.62
C ASN A 111 -2.67 18.66 -5.17
N LEU A 112 -2.72 17.37 -5.51
CA LEU A 112 -1.60 16.45 -5.36
C LEU A 112 -0.92 16.25 -6.72
N TYR A 113 0.40 16.36 -6.72
CA TYR A 113 1.27 16.18 -7.88
C TYR A 113 2.40 15.21 -7.54
N TYR A 114 2.99 14.63 -8.59
CA TYR A 114 4.24 13.88 -8.47
C TYR A 114 5.22 14.20 -9.60
N TYR A 115 6.49 13.94 -9.35
CA TYR A 115 7.56 14.06 -10.34
C TYR A 115 8.54 12.89 -10.19
N GLU A 116 8.73 12.13 -11.26
CA GLU A 116 9.62 10.97 -11.31
C GLU A 116 11.07 11.36 -11.65
N THR A 117 12.04 10.69 -11.01
CA THR A 117 13.46 10.85 -11.34
C THR A 117 14.29 9.66 -10.87
N ASP A 118 15.42 9.42 -11.54
CA ASP A 118 16.31 8.30 -11.25
C ASP A 118 17.29 8.56 -10.10
N SER A 119 17.40 9.81 -9.64
CA SER A 119 18.38 10.20 -8.63
C SER A 119 17.85 11.30 -7.71
N VAL A 120 18.39 11.35 -6.49
CA VAL A 120 18.11 12.45 -5.56
C VAL A 120 18.63 13.74 -6.18
N ILE A 121 17.70 14.64 -6.53
CA ILE A 121 18.03 15.96 -7.00
C ILE A 121 18.44 16.76 -5.77
N ALA A 122 19.69 17.19 -5.75
CA ALA A 122 20.21 17.99 -4.66
C ALA A 122 19.32 19.23 -4.50
N THR A 123 18.76 19.40 -3.31
CA THR A 123 17.92 20.55 -2.92
C THR A 123 18.64 21.89 -3.09
N THR A 124 19.97 21.85 -3.26
CA THR A 124 20.85 22.96 -3.63
C THR A 124 20.72 23.47 -5.07
N LYS A 125 19.99 22.79 -5.98
CA LYS A 125 19.65 23.35 -7.30
C LYS A 125 18.66 24.54 -7.24
N GLY A 126 18.20 24.89 -6.04
CA GLY A 126 17.38 26.06 -5.76
C GLY A 126 15.90 25.84 -6.06
N THR A 127 15.06 26.71 -5.51
CA THR A 127 13.60 26.72 -5.69
C THR A 127 13.17 26.89 -7.16
N ALA A 128 14.05 27.45 -8.00
CA ALA A 128 13.82 27.63 -9.43
C ALA A 128 13.62 26.31 -10.19
N PHE A 129 14.42 25.28 -9.89
CA PHE A 129 14.26 23.96 -10.52
C PHE A 129 12.86 23.39 -10.25
N TRP A 130 12.40 23.54 -9.01
CA TRP A 130 11.11 23.02 -8.57
C TRP A 130 9.91 23.81 -9.10
N MET A 131 10.08 25.03 -9.60
CA MET A 131 9.00 25.75 -10.30
C MET A 131 8.82 25.28 -11.74
N GLU A 132 9.89 24.81 -12.38
CA GLU A 132 9.91 24.47 -13.81
C GLU A 132 9.80 22.96 -14.06
N ALA A 133 9.86 22.14 -13.00
CA ALA A 133 9.76 20.70 -13.12
C ALA A 133 8.40 20.29 -13.73
N PRO A 134 8.39 19.30 -14.65
CA PRO A 134 7.18 18.86 -15.33
C PRO A 134 6.35 17.93 -14.44
N TYR A 135 5.74 18.49 -13.39
CA TYR A 135 4.87 17.71 -12.49
C TYR A 135 3.66 17.14 -13.22
N LEU A 136 3.29 15.93 -12.83
CA LEU A 136 2.05 15.30 -13.25
C LEU A 136 1.04 15.40 -12.12
N LYS A 137 -0.16 15.92 -12.46
CA LYS A 137 -1.26 16.04 -11.50
C LYS A 137 -1.83 14.65 -11.22
N VAL A 138 -1.89 14.27 -9.94
CA VAL A 138 -2.59 13.07 -9.48
C VAL A 138 -4.07 13.34 -9.38
N ASP A 139 -4.46 14.29 -8.52
CA ASP A 139 -5.86 14.64 -8.30
C ASP A 139 -6.01 16.01 -7.61
N THR A 140 -7.25 16.50 -7.56
CA THR A 140 -7.69 17.58 -6.67
C THR A 140 -8.31 16.96 -5.43
N ILE A 141 -7.71 17.20 -4.27
CA ILE A 141 -8.14 16.64 -2.99
C ILE A 141 -9.11 17.61 -2.33
N ALA A 142 -10.25 17.09 -1.91
CA ALA A 142 -11.27 17.80 -1.15
C ALA A 142 -11.49 17.09 0.19
N ALA A 143 -11.97 17.83 1.19
CA ALA A 143 -12.41 17.24 2.44
C ALA A 143 -13.81 16.62 2.28
N ASP A 144 -14.00 15.42 2.83
CA ASP A 144 -15.34 14.85 3.03
C ASP A 144 -16.12 15.66 4.08
N GLU A 145 -15.42 16.15 5.12
CA GLU A 145 -15.96 17.03 6.15
C GLU A 145 -15.05 18.24 6.41
N SER A 146 -15.60 19.45 6.24
CA SER A 146 -14.95 20.71 6.66
C SER A 146 -15.39 21.11 8.08
N PHE A 147 -14.54 21.86 8.79
CA PHE A 147 -14.87 22.38 10.12
C PHE A 147 -15.27 23.86 10.08
N SER A 148 -16.18 24.25 10.98
CA SER A 148 -16.83 25.57 11.04
C SER A 148 -16.53 26.32 12.35
N GLN A 149 -17.04 27.55 12.48
CA GLN A 149 -16.85 28.38 13.69
C GLN A 149 -17.52 27.77 14.94
N VAL A 150 -18.56 26.96 14.77
CA VAL A 150 -19.24 26.24 15.87
C VAL A 150 -18.31 25.18 16.47
N ASP A 151 -17.44 24.59 15.65
CA ASP A 151 -16.51 23.53 16.06
C ASP A 151 -15.33 24.06 16.87
N PHE A 152 -14.97 25.36 16.72
CA PHE A 152 -14.00 26.04 17.58
C PHE A 152 -14.49 26.18 19.03
N GLY A 153 -15.79 26.39 19.23
CA GLY A 153 -16.42 26.44 20.55
C GLY A 153 -16.40 25.08 21.27
N GLY A 154 -16.31 23.99 20.51
CA GLY A 154 -16.22 22.61 21.00
C GLY A 154 -14.82 21.99 21.00
N ARG A 155 -13.79 22.69 20.51
CA ARG A 155 -12.42 22.16 20.28
C ARG A 155 -12.38 20.88 19.43
N LEU A 156 -13.33 20.69 18.52
CA LEU A 156 -13.38 19.50 17.68
C LEU A 156 -12.73 19.80 16.32
N MET A 157 -11.54 19.26 16.07
CA MET A 157 -10.94 19.30 14.74
C MET A 157 -11.41 18.08 13.94
N LYS A 158 -11.96 18.32 12.73
CA LYS A 158 -12.39 17.24 11.84
C LYS A 158 -11.22 16.81 10.94
N VAL A 159 -10.77 15.58 11.15
CA VAL A 159 -9.67 14.99 10.38
C VAL A 159 -10.24 14.23 9.19
N ASN A 160 -9.81 14.61 7.99
CA ASN A 160 -10.13 13.93 6.74
C ASN A 160 -9.01 12.96 6.39
N THR A 161 -9.34 11.83 5.76
CA THR A 161 -8.37 10.85 5.29
C THR A 161 -8.66 10.50 3.84
N GLU A 162 -7.78 10.91 2.93
CA GLU A 162 -7.91 10.65 1.50
C GLU A 162 -6.78 9.75 1.01
N VAL A 163 -7.11 8.72 0.24
CA VAL A 163 -6.14 7.84 -0.40
C VAL A 163 -6.21 8.02 -1.91
N ARG A 164 -5.07 8.31 -2.54
CA ARG A 164 -4.93 8.35 -4.00
C ARG A 164 -3.77 7.48 -4.46
N SER A 165 -3.92 6.86 -5.62
CA SER A 165 -2.88 6.04 -6.22
C SER A 165 -2.45 6.57 -7.58
N PHE A 166 -1.19 6.42 -7.92
CA PHE A 166 -0.66 6.75 -9.24
C PHE A 166 0.40 5.75 -9.70
N GLY A 167 0.62 5.73 -11.02
CA GLY A 167 1.49 4.83 -11.76
C GLY A 167 1.03 4.75 -13.22
N PRO A 168 1.70 3.96 -14.09
CA PRO A 168 2.92 3.18 -13.83
C PRO A 168 4.14 4.06 -13.54
N LEU A 169 4.86 3.77 -12.47
CA LEU A 169 6.18 4.35 -12.22
C LEU A 169 7.26 3.61 -13.02
N SER A 170 8.17 4.38 -13.61
CA SER A 170 9.23 3.90 -14.50
C SER A 170 10.64 4.29 -14.05
N HIS A 171 10.79 5.37 -13.28
CA HIS A 171 12.09 5.84 -12.76
C HIS A 171 12.40 5.29 -11.36
N ASN A 172 13.62 5.44 -10.84
CA ASN A 172 14.00 4.86 -9.54
C ASN A 172 13.21 5.42 -8.33
N GLY A 173 12.70 6.64 -8.41
CA GLY A 173 11.87 7.21 -7.37
C GLY A 173 11.13 8.46 -7.82
N PHE A 174 10.54 9.14 -6.87
CA PHE A 174 9.70 10.30 -7.15
C PHE A 174 9.68 11.28 -5.97
N TYR A 175 9.18 12.47 -6.27
CA TYR A 175 8.83 13.51 -5.32
C TYR A 175 7.32 13.71 -5.35
N LEU A 176 6.71 13.98 -4.20
CA LEU A 176 5.33 14.48 -4.13
C LEU A 176 5.34 15.99 -3.97
N ALA A 177 4.33 16.63 -4.56
CA ALA A 177 4.11 18.07 -4.47
C ALA A 177 2.65 18.35 -4.11
N PHE A 178 2.44 19.20 -3.11
CA PHE A 178 1.13 19.67 -2.66
C PHE A 178 0.99 21.13 -3.04
N GLN A 179 -0.04 21.45 -3.83
CA GLN A 179 -0.28 22.80 -4.32
C GLN A 179 -1.58 23.35 -3.73
N ASP A 180 -1.48 24.52 -3.11
CA ASP A 180 -2.59 25.29 -2.56
C ASP A 180 -2.80 26.59 -3.37
N TYR A 181 -4.07 26.92 -3.64
CA TYR A 181 -4.53 28.11 -4.34
C TYR A 181 -5.29 29.10 -3.43
N GLY A 182 -5.18 28.97 -2.11
CA GLY A 182 -5.80 29.88 -1.13
C GLY A 182 -6.82 29.19 -0.23
N ALA A 183 -6.50 27.99 0.24
CA ALA A 183 -7.21 27.28 1.30
C ALA A 183 -6.63 27.60 2.68
N CYS A 184 -7.42 27.30 3.72
CA CYS A 184 -6.95 27.28 5.10
C CYS A 184 -6.98 25.83 5.59
N MET A 185 -5.82 25.17 5.56
CA MET A 185 -5.69 23.74 5.81
C MET A 185 -4.41 23.39 6.56
N SER A 186 -4.43 22.22 7.21
CA SER A 186 -3.27 21.61 7.83
C SER A 186 -3.14 20.16 7.39
N LEU A 187 -1.99 19.82 6.80
CA LEU A 187 -1.58 18.48 6.43
C LEU A 187 -0.95 17.81 7.65
N LEU A 188 -1.71 16.93 8.29
CA LEU A 188 -1.34 16.29 9.55
C LEU A 188 -0.38 15.13 9.34
N SER A 189 -0.59 14.34 8.29
CA SER A 189 0.35 13.28 7.93
C SER A 189 0.19 12.83 6.48
N VAL A 190 1.29 12.40 5.90
CA VAL A 190 1.36 11.70 4.64
C VAL A 190 2.04 10.35 4.84
N ARG A 191 1.37 9.29 4.41
CA ARG A 191 1.92 7.93 4.33
C ARG A 191 1.89 7.50 2.87
N VAL A 192 3.05 7.08 2.37
CA VAL A 192 3.20 6.52 1.03
C VAL A 192 3.56 5.07 1.15
N PHE A 193 2.81 4.21 0.46
CA PHE A 193 2.97 2.78 0.51
C PHE A 193 2.65 2.14 -0.84
N HIS A 194 3.07 0.90 -1.02
CA HIS A 194 2.65 0.06 -2.13
C HIS A 194 2.12 -1.27 -1.61
N LYS A 195 1.32 -1.93 -2.43
CA LYS A 195 0.78 -3.25 -2.12
C LYS A 195 1.64 -4.33 -2.79
N LYS A 196 1.70 -5.50 -2.18
CA LYS A 196 2.35 -6.70 -2.73
C LYS A 196 1.69 -7.96 -2.22
N CYS A 197 1.76 -9.01 -3.02
CA CYS A 197 1.36 -10.33 -2.59
C CYS A 197 2.51 -10.98 -1.81
N PRO A 198 2.29 -11.43 -0.56
CA PRO A 198 3.36 -12.02 0.26
C PRO A 198 3.81 -13.37 -0.30
N SER A 199 4.99 -13.83 0.11
CA SER A 199 5.39 -15.20 -0.21
C SER A 199 4.50 -16.21 0.49
N VAL A 200 4.00 -17.19 -0.26
CA VAL A 200 3.07 -18.22 0.22
C VAL A 200 3.46 -19.61 -0.28
N VAL A 201 3.01 -20.64 0.42
CA VAL A 201 3.09 -22.03 -0.04
C VAL A 201 1.68 -22.52 -0.29
N GLN A 202 1.36 -22.87 -1.54
CA GLN A 202 0.07 -23.43 -1.95
C GLN A 202 0.31 -24.63 -2.87
N ASN A 203 -0.48 -25.70 -2.71
CA ASN A 203 -0.35 -26.94 -3.50
C ASN A 203 1.09 -27.48 -3.55
N PHE A 204 1.80 -27.46 -2.40
CA PHE A 204 3.21 -27.84 -2.26
C PHE A 204 4.19 -27.07 -3.18
N ALA A 205 3.80 -25.90 -3.68
CA ALA A 205 4.66 -24.97 -4.40
C ALA A 205 4.84 -23.67 -3.61
N ILE A 206 6.06 -23.16 -3.60
CA ILE A 206 6.41 -21.85 -3.05
C ILE A 206 6.20 -20.81 -4.14
N PHE A 207 5.42 -19.79 -3.84
CA PHE A 207 5.28 -18.59 -4.65
C PHE A 207 6.04 -17.45 -3.96
N PRO A 208 6.97 -16.79 -4.66
CA PRO A 208 7.74 -15.69 -4.09
C PRO A 208 6.85 -14.45 -3.89
N GLU A 209 7.32 -13.54 -3.04
CA GLU A 209 6.73 -12.21 -2.95
C GLU A 209 6.69 -11.54 -4.32
N THR A 210 5.54 -10.99 -4.69
CA THR A 210 5.29 -10.45 -6.03
C THR A 210 4.63 -9.07 -5.92
N MET A 211 5.22 -8.08 -6.58
CA MET A 211 4.67 -6.73 -6.67
C MET A 211 3.39 -6.71 -7.49
N THR A 212 2.44 -5.86 -7.10
CA THR A 212 1.24 -5.60 -7.90
C THR A 212 1.63 -4.90 -9.21
N GLY A 213 0.81 -5.07 -10.24
CA GLY A 213 1.02 -4.35 -11.50
C GLY A 213 0.64 -2.87 -11.40
N ALA A 214 0.84 -2.15 -12.49
CA ALA A 214 0.50 -0.73 -12.61
C ALA A 214 -1.01 -0.45 -12.58
N GLU A 215 -1.82 -1.41 -13.03
CA GLU A 215 -3.29 -1.48 -13.14
C GLU A 215 -3.99 -1.86 -11.81
N SER A 216 -5.20 -1.39 -11.46
CA SER A 216 -5.97 -1.99 -10.34
C SER A 216 -6.49 -3.36 -10.74
N THR A 217 -6.85 -3.48 -12.02
CA THR A 217 -7.28 -4.70 -12.69
C THR A 217 -6.10 -5.54 -13.20
N SER A 218 -4.85 -5.16 -12.89
CA SER A 218 -3.68 -5.91 -13.34
C SER A 218 -3.58 -7.26 -12.64
N LEU A 219 -3.07 -8.26 -13.37
CA LEU A 219 -2.78 -9.60 -12.87
C LEU A 219 -1.33 -9.95 -13.20
N VAL A 220 -0.50 -10.00 -12.17
CA VAL A 220 0.93 -10.34 -12.31
C VAL A 220 1.10 -11.83 -12.07
N ILE A 221 1.78 -12.50 -13.01
CA ILE A 221 2.02 -13.95 -12.93
C ILE A 221 3.24 -14.20 -12.04
N ALA A 222 3.03 -14.92 -10.94
CA ALA A 222 4.08 -15.50 -10.13
C ALA A 222 4.28 -16.97 -10.52
N ARG A 223 5.51 -17.34 -10.85
CA ARG A 223 5.87 -18.74 -11.10
C ARG A 223 6.16 -19.42 -9.77
N GLY A 224 5.51 -20.56 -9.54
CA GLY A 224 5.77 -21.36 -8.35
C GLY A 224 6.98 -22.27 -8.55
N THR A 225 7.56 -22.72 -7.46
CA THR A 225 8.59 -23.78 -7.45
C THR A 225 8.23 -24.80 -6.38
N CYS A 226 8.27 -26.08 -6.73
CA CYS A 226 8.01 -27.15 -5.77
C CYS A 226 8.89 -27.03 -4.52
N ILE A 227 8.28 -27.26 -3.34
CA ILE A 227 9.01 -27.30 -2.08
C ILE A 227 10.05 -28.43 -2.08
N ALA A 228 10.98 -28.39 -1.13
CA ALA A 228 11.94 -29.46 -0.95
C ALA A 228 11.24 -30.83 -0.79
N ASN A 229 11.82 -31.86 -1.42
CA ASN A 229 11.29 -33.24 -1.43
C ASN A 229 9.92 -33.43 -2.11
N SER A 230 9.54 -32.51 -3.00
CA SER A 230 8.36 -32.66 -3.86
C SER A 230 8.73 -32.61 -5.34
N GLU A 231 7.81 -33.04 -6.21
CA GLU A 231 7.94 -33.05 -7.66
C GLU A 231 6.69 -32.50 -8.34
N GLU A 232 6.87 -31.92 -9.53
CA GLU A 232 5.79 -31.32 -10.32
C GLU A 232 4.87 -32.42 -10.86
N VAL A 233 3.56 -32.25 -10.67
CA VAL A 233 2.53 -33.14 -11.24
C VAL A 233 1.77 -32.42 -12.34
N ASP A 234 1.39 -31.17 -12.09
CA ASP A 234 0.64 -30.36 -13.04
C ASP A 234 1.44 -29.14 -13.50
N PHE A 235 1.62 -29.02 -14.82
CA PHE A 235 2.34 -27.91 -15.45
C PHE A 235 1.37 -26.99 -16.21
N PRO A 236 1.53 -25.64 -16.15
CA PRO A 236 2.54 -24.90 -15.39
C PRO A 236 2.07 -24.48 -13.99
N ILE A 237 3.00 -24.41 -13.03
CA ILE A 237 2.73 -23.91 -11.68
C ILE A 237 2.74 -22.38 -11.66
N LYS A 238 1.55 -21.79 -11.52
CA LYS A 238 1.34 -20.35 -11.58
C LYS A 238 0.35 -19.89 -10.52
N LEU A 239 0.59 -18.69 -10.01
CA LEU A 239 -0.33 -17.93 -9.17
C LEU A 239 -0.43 -16.52 -9.72
N TYR A 240 -1.58 -15.86 -9.53
CA TYR A 240 -1.80 -14.51 -10.03
C TYR A 240 -1.97 -13.56 -8.86
N CYS A 241 -1.14 -12.52 -8.82
CA CYS A 241 -1.25 -11.41 -7.87
C CYS A 241 -2.10 -10.31 -8.51
N ASN A 242 -3.23 -9.94 -7.89
CA ASN A 242 -4.09 -8.86 -8.39
C ASN A 242 -3.56 -7.47 -7.98
N GLY A 243 -4.16 -6.41 -8.51
CA GLY A 243 -3.77 -5.03 -8.21
C GLY A 243 -4.00 -4.60 -6.76
N ASP A 244 -4.78 -5.38 -5.98
CA ASP A 244 -5.00 -5.15 -4.56
C ASP A 244 -4.02 -5.91 -3.66
N GLY A 245 -3.09 -6.70 -4.23
CA GLY A 245 -2.10 -7.46 -3.49
C GLY A 245 -2.61 -8.79 -2.94
N GLU A 246 -3.74 -9.29 -3.46
CA GLU A 246 -4.29 -10.58 -3.08
C GLU A 246 -3.93 -11.66 -4.11
N TRP A 247 -3.70 -12.88 -3.59
CA TRP A 247 -3.49 -14.05 -4.42
C TRP A 247 -4.82 -14.59 -4.95
N MET A 248 -4.87 -14.79 -6.25
CA MET A 248 -5.98 -15.45 -6.94
C MET A 248 -5.81 -16.98 -6.93
N VAL A 249 -6.66 -17.69 -7.69
CA VAL A 249 -6.68 -19.16 -7.73
C VAL A 249 -5.35 -19.73 -8.29
N PRO A 250 -4.71 -20.69 -7.59
CA PRO A 250 -3.52 -21.39 -8.08
C PRO A 250 -3.83 -22.28 -9.29
N ILE A 251 -2.89 -22.33 -10.24
CA ILE A 251 -2.87 -23.27 -11.36
C ILE A 251 -1.63 -24.16 -11.19
N GLY A 252 -1.82 -25.47 -11.30
CA GLY A 252 -0.75 -26.44 -11.11
C GLY A 252 -0.52 -26.83 -9.66
N SER A 253 0.25 -27.89 -9.46
CA SER A 253 0.48 -28.52 -8.16
C SER A 253 1.77 -29.33 -8.15
N CYS A 254 2.34 -29.49 -6.94
CA CYS A 254 3.40 -30.44 -6.64
C CYS A 254 2.89 -31.53 -5.71
N THR A 255 3.56 -32.68 -5.69
CA THR A 255 3.32 -33.75 -4.72
C THR A 255 4.62 -34.17 -4.05
N CYS A 256 4.54 -34.68 -2.82
CA CYS A 256 5.72 -35.22 -2.14
C CYS A 256 6.28 -36.42 -2.91
N LYS A 257 7.60 -36.47 -3.04
CA LYS A 257 8.30 -37.60 -3.66
C LYS A 257 8.12 -38.86 -2.82
N ALA A 258 8.29 -40.03 -3.44
CA ALA A 258 8.26 -41.31 -2.75
C ALA A 258 9.18 -41.31 -1.51
N GLY A 259 8.66 -41.79 -0.38
CA GLY A 259 9.36 -41.76 0.92
C GLY A 259 9.21 -40.45 1.71
N PHE A 260 8.38 -39.51 1.24
CA PHE A 260 8.00 -38.31 1.96
C PHE A 260 6.47 -38.19 2.04
N GLU A 261 5.97 -37.73 3.18
CA GLU A 261 4.55 -37.50 3.42
C GLU A 261 4.28 -36.02 3.70
N PRO A 262 3.09 -35.52 3.33
CA PRO A 262 2.68 -34.17 3.63
C PRO A 262 2.43 -34.01 5.14
N ASP A 263 3.16 -33.09 5.76
CA ASP A 263 2.90 -32.62 7.12
C ASP A 263 1.96 -31.40 7.09
N ASN A 264 1.32 -31.08 8.22
CA ASN A 264 0.29 -30.03 8.38
C ASN A 264 0.73 -28.59 8.01
N GLY A 265 1.95 -28.38 7.51
CA GLY A 265 2.51 -27.10 7.11
C GLY A 265 2.94 -26.99 5.65
N ASN A 266 2.37 -27.79 4.73
CA ASN A 266 2.84 -27.86 3.33
C ASN A 266 4.34 -28.16 3.24
N VAL A 267 4.81 -29.12 4.04
CA VAL A 267 6.19 -29.61 4.05
C VAL A 267 6.18 -31.10 3.78
N CYS A 268 7.05 -31.57 2.90
CA CYS A 268 7.28 -32.99 2.68
C CYS A 268 8.34 -33.50 3.65
N ARG A 269 7.91 -34.23 4.70
CA ARG A 269 8.81 -34.86 5.68
C ARG A 269 9.05 -36.33 5.34
N GLY A 270 10.29 -36.78 5.50
CA GLY A 270 10.62 -38.18 5.26
C GLY A 270 9.87 -39.09 6.23
N THR A 271 9.32 -40.20 5.72
CA THR A 271 8.69 -41.21 6.57
C THR A 271 9.72 -41.81 7.53
N ARG A 272 9.33 -42.00 8.79
CA ARG A 272 10.18 -42.76 9.74
C ARG A 272 10.37 -44.17 9.18
N LYS A 273 11.63 -44.64 9.14
CA LYS A 273 12.02 -45.97 8.65
C LYS A 273 11.06 -47.04 9.17
N GLY A 274 10.21 -47.58 8.29
CA GLY A 274 9.22 -48.60 8.63
C GLY A 274 8.00 -48.62 7.70
N CYS A 275 7.51 -47.47 7.24
CA CYS A 275 6.39 -47.39 6.28
C CYS A 275 6.88 -46.85 4.93
N PHE A 276 7.00 -47.72 3.93
CA PHE A 276 7.09 -47.30 2.53
C PHE A 276 5.67 -47.06 2.03
N VAL A 277 5.28 -45.80 1.87
CA VAL A 277 4.08 -45.46 1.10
C VAL A 277 4.44 -45.56 -0.39
N TYR A 278 4.03 -46.65 -1.02
CA TYR A 278 3.94 -46.73 -2.47
C TYR A 278 2.71 -45.92 -2.90
N CYS A 279 2.90 -44.67 -3.32
CA CYS A 279 1.85 -43.97 -4.06
C CYS A 279 1.77 -44.59 -5.46
N GLN A 280 0.91 -45.59 -5.62
CA GLN A 280 0.44 -45.98 -6.94
C GLN A 280 -0.47 -44.87 -7.49
N SER A 281 -0.16 -44.39 -8.69
CA SER A 281 -1.11 -43.72 -9.58
C SER A 281 -2.45 -44.43 -9.56
N GLU A 282 -3.56 -43.69 -9.59
CA GLU A 282 -4.94 -44.19 -9.61
C GLU A 282 -5.19 -45.33 -10.61
N ALA A 283 -4.88 -46.56 -10.21
CA ALA A 283 -5.36 -47.81 -10.80
C ALA A 283 -4.90 -48.96 -9.89
N GLN A 284 -5.88 -49.62 -9.28
CA GLN A 284 -5.78 -50.85 -8.47
C GLN A 284 -5.67 -50.63 -6.96
N ARG A 285 -6.81 -50.90 -6.32
CA ARG A 285 -7.02 -50.99 -4.88
C ARG A 285 -6.82 -52.48 -4.51
N GLU A 286 -5.77 -52.81 -3.76
CA GLU A 286 -5.67 -54.10 -3.04
C GLU A 286 -5.48 -53.85 -1.54
N PRO A 287 -5.98 -54.75 -0.66
CA PRO A 287 -6.22 -54.42 0.74
C PRO A 287 -4.98 -54.58 1.62
N GLU A 288 -4.90 -53.68 2.61
CA GLU A 288 -4.17 -53.74 3.89
C GLU A 288 -3.09 -54.83 4.05
N ALA A 289 -1.82 -54.41 4.01
CA ALA A 289 -0.76 -55.11 4.73
C ALA A 289 -0.67 -54.51 6.14
N ASP A 290 -1.20 -55.29 7.09
CA ASP A 290 -1.15 -55.16 8.54
C ASP A 290 0.18 -54.59 9.06
N CYS A 291 0.13 -53.40 9.65
CA CYS A 291 1.24 -52.78 10.36
C CYS A 291 1.11 -53.05 11.88
N THR A 292 1.27 -54.32 12.27
CA THR A 292 1.42 -54.68 13.68
C THR A 292 2.90 -54.69 14.08
N LEU A 293 3.20 -53.83 15.06
CA LEU A 293 4.43 -53.63 15.83
C LEU A 293 5.37 -54.84 15.99
N PHE A 294 6.67 -54.60 15.78
CA PHE A 294 7.77 -55.12 16.62
C PHE A 294 8.80 -54.03 16.88
#